data_AF-A0A1G2HE56-F1
#
_entry.id   AF-A0A1G2HE56-F1
#
_cell.length_a   1.000
_cell.length_b   1.000
_cell.length_c   1.000
_cell.angle_alpha   90.00
_cell.angle_beta   90.00
_cell.angle_gamma   90.00
#
_symmetry.space_group_name_H-M   'P 1'
#
loop_
_entity.id
_entity.type
_entity.pdbx_description
1 polymer ?
#
loop_
_entity_poly.entity_id
_entity_poly.type
_entity_poly.pdbx_seq_one_letter_code
_entity_poly.pdbx_strand_id
1 'polypeptide(L)'
;MDVAVKRIEITERFAQKHTLTISGEAQTELETAKTLVADGQAQFEAEAYAEAFITFKQALRHAQYANSLLAIGMNLKLDVDEDDEEGDEEDGNEEENEEEDENDEENELEISASKEGSGANVNARAWFKFGL
;
A
#
# COMPACT_ATOMS: atom_id res chain seq x y z
N MET A 1 -12.45 -9.22 -4.21
CA MET A 1 -13.19 -8.37 -5.16
C MET A 1 -13.15 -6.90 -4.72
N ASP A 2 -13.62 -6.59 -3.51
CA ASP A 2 -13.75 -5.22 -2.96
C ASP A 2 -12.44 -4.39 -2.90
N VAL A 3 -11.28 -5.05 -2.68
CA VAL A 3 -10.01 -4.34 -2.44
C VAL A 3 -9.49 -3.55 -3.65
N ALA A 4 -9.64 -4.07 -4.87
CA ALA A 4 -9.15 -3.38 -6.08
C ALA A 4 -10.01 -2.14 -6.39
N VAL A 5 -11.33 -2.28 -6.29
CA VAL A 5 -12.29 -1.18 -6.47
C VAL A 5 -12.04 -0.08 -5.45
N LYS A 6 -11.98 -0.45 -4.15
CA LYS A 6 -11.63 0.49 -3.08
C LYS A 6 -10.30 1.18 -3.33
N ARG A 7 -9.29 0.48 -3.85
CA ARG A 7 -8.00 1.10 -4.15
C ARG A 7 -8.10 2.12 -5.28
N ILE A 8 -8.83 1.83 -6.37
CA ILE A 8 -9.08 2.79 -7.45
C ILE A 8 -9.76 4.04 -6.90
N GLU A 9 -10.82 3.88 -6.09
CA GLU A 9 -11.53 5.00 -5.47
C GLU A 9 -10.62 5.85 -4.57
N ILE A 10 -9.76 5.21 -3.77
CA ILE A 10 -8.79 5.91 -2.91
C ILE A 10 -7.82 6.73 -3.77
N THR A 11 -7.30 6.16 -4.85
CA THR A 11 -6.36 6.84 -5.75
C THR A 11 -7.01 8.05 -6.43
N GLU A 12 -8.26 7.92 -6.89
CA GLU A 12 -9.00 9.04 -7.49
C GLU A 12 -9.29 10.15 -6.47
N ARG A 13 -9.70 9.78 -5.25
CA ARG A 13 -9.90 10.76 -4.17
C ARG A 13 -8.62 11.44 -3.75
N PHE A 14 -7.50 10.72 -3.72
CA PHE A 14 -6.19 11.27 -3.42
C PHE A 14 -5.80 12.36 -4.44
N ALA A 15 -5.93 12.06 -5.74
CA ALA A 15 -5.69 13.04 -6.79
C ALA A 15 -6.57 14.30 -6.65
N GLN A 16 -7.86 14.11 -6.40
CA GLN A 16 -8.82 15.22 -6.21
C GLN A 16 -8.49 16.07 -4.98
N LYS A 17 -8.24 15.44 -3.84
CA LYS A 17 -7.94 16.13 -2.56
C LYS A 17 -6.71 17.02 -2.67
N HIS A 18 -5.69 16.56 -3.38
CA HIS A 18 -4.42 17.26 -3.51
C HIS A 18 -4.32 18.12 -4.79
N THR A 19 -5.42 18.30 -5.52
CA THR A 19 -5.49 19.05 -6.79
C THR A 19 -4.36 18.63 -7.75
N LEU A 20 -4.00 17.34 -7.71
CA LEU A 20 -2.89 16.84 -8.51
C LEU A 20 -3.36 16.65 -9.94
N THR A 21 -2.60 17.21 -10.87
CA THR A 21 -2.63 16.74 -12.24
C THR A 21 -2.15 15.29 -12.23
N ILE A 22 -3.06 14.37 -12.50
CA ILE A 22 -2.71 12.96 -12.70
C ILE A 22 -1.75 12.91 -13.88
N SER A 23 -0.54 12.38 -13.67
CA SER A 23 0.41 12.20 -14.76
C SER A 23 -0.19 11.26 -15.81
N GLY A 24 0.21 11.40 -17.08
CA GLY A 24 -0.28 10.53 -18.15
C GLY A 24 -0.06 9.03 -17.87
N GLU A 25 1.05 8.71 -17.19
CA GLU A 25 1.35 7.35 -16.72
C GLU A 25 0.38 6.90 -15.61
N ALA A 26 0.19 7.72 -14.55
CA ALA A 26 -0.75 7.38 -13.47
C ALA A 26 -2.18 7.22 -13.98
N GLN A 27 -2.59 8.00 -14.98
CA GLN A 27 -3.90 7.88 -15.59
C GLN A 27 -4.04 6.59 -16.40
N THR A 28 -3.00 6.21 -17.15
CA THR A 28 -2.98 4.95 -17.92
C THR A 28 -3.07 3.74 -16.99
N GLU A 29 -2.37 3.78 -15.86
CA GLU A 29 -2.41 2.74 -14.84
C GLU A 29 -3.79 2.63 -14.18
N LEU A 30 -4.44 3.76 -13.87
CA LEU A 30 -5.82 3.78 -13.37
C LEU A 30 -6.82 3.18 -14.37
N GLU A 31 -6.75 3.56 -15.64
CA GLU A 31 -7.66 3.04 -16.66
C GLU A 31 -7.43 1.55 -16.93
N THR A 32 -6.18 1.09 -16.87
CA THR A 32 -5.84 -0.33 -16.92
C THR A 32 -6.44 -1.08 -15.73
N ALA A 33 -6.32 -0.53 -14.52
CA ALA A 33 -6.93 -1.13 -13.33
C ALA A 33 -8.46 -1.24 -13.45
N LYS A 34 -9.14 -0.20 -13.94
CA LYS A 34 -10.60 -0.20 -14.18
C LYS A 34 -11.02 -1.26 -15.18
N THR A 35 -10.28 -1.37 -16.29
CA THR A 35 -10.53 -2.38 -17.33
C THR A 35 -10.41 -3.78 -16.75
N LEU A 36 -9.35 -4.06 -15.99
CA LEU A 36 -9.14 -5.35 -15.34
C LEU A 36 -10.20 -5.66 -14.28
N VAL A 37 -10.73 -4.66 -13.56
CA VAL A 37 -11.87 -4.88 -12.67
C VAL A 37 -13.10 -5.35 -13.46
N ALA A 38 -13.40 -4.72 -14.59
CA ALA A 38 -14.53 -5.10 -15.44
C ALA A 38 -14.35 -6.52 -16.01
N ASP A 39 -13.14 -6.86 -16.48
CA ASP A 39 -12.81 -8.21 -16.97
C ASP A 39 -12.92 -9.26 -15.86
N GLY A 40 -12.41 -8.95 -14.66
CA GLY A 40 -12.50 -9.82 -13.50
C GLY A 40 -13.95 -10.03 -13.04
N GLN A 41 -14.80 -9.01 -13.17
CA GLN A 41 -16.24 -9.11 -12.92
C GLN A 41 -16.90 -10.07 -13.91
N ALA A 42 -16.63 -9.93 -15.20
CA ALA A 42 -17.17 -10.83 -16.22
C ALA A 42 -16.72 -12.29 -16.00
N GLN A 43 -15.46 -12.50 -15.62
CA GLN A 43 -14.94 -13.84 -15.28
C GLN A 43 -15.60 -14.41 -14.02
N PHE A 44 -15.84 -13.58 -13.01
CA PHE A 44 -16.51 -13.99 -11.78
C PHE A 44 -17.97 -14.38 -12.04
N GLU A 45 -18.69 -13.61 -12.86
CA GLU A 45 -20.07 -13.92 -13.29
C GLU A 45 -20.15 -15.21 -14.13
N ALA A 46 -19.08 -15.54 -14.86
CA ALA A 46 -18.93 -16.80 -15.59
C ALA A 46 -18.44 -17.98 -14.72
N GLU A 47 -18.35 -17.80 -13.39
CA GLU A 47 -17.86 -18.80 -12.42
C GLU A 47 -16.39 -19.23 -12.63
N ALA A 48 -15.62 -18.48 -13.43
CA ALA A 48 -14.19 -18.66 -13.64
C ALA A 48 -13.38 -18.02 -12.50
N TYR A 49 -13.52 -18.56 -11.27
CA TYR A 49 -13.04 -17.90 -10.05
C TYR A 49 -11.51 -17.79 -9.95
N ALA A 50 -10.77 -18.77 -10.48
CA ALA A 50 -9.31 -18.73 -10.45
C ALA A 50 -8.76 -17.62 -11.35
N GLU A 51 -9.33 -17.51 -12.55
CA GLU A 51 -9.05 -16.47 -13.53
C GLU A 51 -9.45 -15.10 -12.98
N ALA A 52 -10.67 -14.96 -12.45
CA ALA A 52 -11.15 -13.73 -11.84
C ALA A 52 -10.23 -13.26 -10.72
N PHE A 53 -9.77 -14.17 -9.86
CA PHE A 53 -8.85 -13.84 -8.78
C PHE A 53 -7.50 -13.31 -9.28
N ILE A 54 -6.93 -13.92 -10.32
CA ILE A 54 -5.69 -13.45 -10.95
C ILE A 54 -5.90 -12.05 -11.53
N THR A 55 -6.99 -11.86 -12.28
CA THR A 55 -7.33 -10.57 -12.91
C THR A 55 -7.54 -9.47 -11.86
N PHE A 56 -8.23 -9.76 -10.74
CA PHE A 56 -8.38 -8.78 -9.65
C PHE A 56 -7.06 -8.44 -8.95
N LYS A 57 -6.11 -9.38 -8.83
CA LYS A 57 -4.77 -9.07 -8.31
C LYS A 57 -3.99 -8.16 -9.25
N GLN A 58 -4.13 -8.37 -10.56
CA GLN A 58 -3.53 -7.49 -11.56
C GLN A 58 -4.14 -6.08 -11.44
N ALA A 59 -5.47 -5.97 -11.38
CA ALA A 59 -6.15 -4.70 -11.19
C ALA A 59 -5.65 -3.95 -9.93
N LEU A 60 -5.53 -4.67 -8.81
CA LEU A 60 -5.01 -4.09 -7.56
C LEU A 60 -3.58 -3.55 -7.73
N ARG A 61 -2.70 -4.28 -8.42
CA ARG A 61 -1.33 -3.86 -8.67
C ARG A 61 -1.28 -2.55 -9.47
N HIS A 62 -2.03 -2.46 -10.57
CA HIS A 62 -2.10 -1.25 -11.39
C HIS A 62 -2.65 -0.05 -10.58
N ALA A 63 -3.70 -0.26 -9.78
CA ALA A 63 -4.25 0.79 -8.92
C ALA A 63 -3.28 1.27 -7.83
N GLN A 64 -2.51 0.35 -7.24
CA GLN A 64 -1.45 0.68 -6.27
C GLN A 64 -0.32 1.46 -6.94
N TYR A 65 0.10 1.05 -8.14
CA TYR A 65 1.18 1.72 -8.85
C TYR A 65 0.78 3.15 -9.27
N ALA A 66 -0.44 3.34 -9.77
CA ALA A 66 -0.98 4.68 -10.03
C ALA A 66 -0.97 5.58 -8.78
N ASN A 67 -1.33 5.03 -7.62
CA ASN A 67 -1.29 5.76 -6.36
C ASN A 67 0.13 6.18 -5.98
N SER A 68 1.11 5.29 -6.14
CA SER A 68 2.52 5.60 -5.89
C SER A 68 3.04 6.70 -6.82
N LEU A 69 2.67 6.67 -8.10
CA LEU A 69 3.05 7.72 -9.06
C LEU A 69 2.50 9.10 -8.65
N LEU A 70 1.26 9.16 -8.15
CA LEU A 70 0.68 10.39 -7.64
C LEU A 70 1.38 10.87 -6.36
N ALA A 71 1.68 9.95 -5.43
CA ALA A 71 2.39 10.28 -4.20
C ALA A 71 3.81 10.80 -4.46
N ILE A 72 4.53 10.19 -5.40
CA ILE A 72 5.86 10.66 -5.83
C ILE A 72 5.75 12.06 -6.46
N GLY A 73 4.75 12.28 -7.32
CA GLY A 73 4.50 13.59 -7.92
C GLY A 73 4.14 14.68 -6.90
N MET A 74 3.62 14.32 -5.73
CA MET A 74 3.44 15.25 -4.61
C MET A 74 4.76 15.59 -3.92
N ASN A 75 5.52 14.57 -3.52
CA ASN A 75 6.78 14.79 -2.79
C ASN A 75 7.75 15.63 -3.64
N LEU A 76 7.87 15.34 -4.94
CA LEU A 76 8.69 16.12 -5.86
C LEU A 76 8.21 17.56 -6.06
N LYS A 77 6.91 17.86 -5.90
CA LYS A 77 6.44 19.26 -5.94
C LYS A 77 6.83 20.01 -4.67
N LEU A 78 6.75 19.36 -3.52
CA LEU A 78 7.18 19.93 -2.24
C LEU A 78 8.69 20.22 -2.25
N ASP A 79 9.50 19.28 -2.75
CA ASP A 79 10.97 19.42 -2.78
C ASP A 79 11.47 20.49 -3.78
N VAL A 80 10.65 20.94 -4.74
CA VAL A 80 11.06 21.94 -5.75
C VAL A 80 10.66 23.37 -5.34
N ASP A 81 9.76 23.51 -4.37
CA ASP A 81 9.33 24.81 -3.84
C ASP A 81 10.24 25.32 -2.70
N GLU A 82 11.35 24.63 -2.37
CA GLU A 82 12.26 24.97 -1.25
C GLU A 82 13.43 25.93 -1.60
N ASP A 83 13.50 26.48 -2.83
CA ASP A 83 14.66 27.28 -3.30
C ASP A 83 14.32 28.73 -3.74
N ASP A 84 13.27 29.36 -3.20
CA ASP A 84 13.00 30.79 -3.49
C ASP A 84 12.37 31.61 -2.36
N GLU A 85 12.88 31.51 -1.13
CA GLU A 85 12.72 32.61 -0.16
C GLU A 85 14.07 32.97 0.50
N GLU A 86 14.57 34.15 0.13
CA GLU A 86 15.67 34.85 0.78
C GLU A 86 15.40 35.00 2.29
N GLY A 87 16.46 34.79 3.08
CA GLY A 87 16.36 34.60 4.51
C GLY A 87 15.87 35.77 5.35
N ASP A 88 15.42 35.42 6.55
CA ASP A 88 15.71 36.17 7.77
C ASP A 88 15.79 35.17 8.93
N GLU A 89 16.94 35.17 9.62
CA GLU A 89 17.17 34.40 10.84
C GLU A 89 16.54 35.15 12.02
N GLU A 90 15.54 34.60 12.71
CA GLU A 90 15.38 34.89 14.14
C GLU A 90 14.97 33.66 14.97
N ASP A 91 15.82 33.46 15.97
CA ASP A 91 15.87 32.56 17.14
C ASP A 91 14.63 32.65 18.06
N GLY A 92 14.30 31.56 18.77
CA GLY A 92 13.25 31.62 19.81
C GLY A 92 12.64 30.33 20.37
N ASN A 93 13.47 29.51 21.03
CA ASN A 93 13.22 28.74 22.28
C ASN A 93 11.92 27.91 22.54
N GLU A 94 12.16 26.61 22.78
CA GLU A 94 11.61 25.66 23.79
C GLU A 94 10.16 25.80 24.32
N GLU A 95 9.37 24.71 24.26
CA GLU A 95 9.15 23.81 25.42
C GLU A 95 8.27 22.60 25.06
N GLU A 96 8.58 21.50 25.73
CA GLU A 96 7.98 20.16 25.67
C GLU A 96 6.50 20.15 26.06
N ASN A 97 5.72 19.22 25.48
CA ASN A 97 4.85 18.40 26.33
C ASN A 97 4.56 17.05 25.66
N GLU A 98 4.90 16.01 26.41
CA GLU A 98 4.53 14.61 26.20
C GLU A 98 3.00 14.46 26.21
N GLU A 99 2.47 13.47 25.49
CA GLU A 99 1.68 12.39 26.10
C GLU A 99 1.61 11.20 25.14
N GLU A 100 1.94 10.04 25.71
CA GLU A 100 1.88 8.70 25.16
C GLU A 100 0.43 8.29 24.84
N ASP A 101 0.22 7.48 23.80
CA ASP A 101 -0.79 6.41 23.90
C ASP A 101 -0.31 5.19 23.09
N GLU A 102 0.03 4.16 23.85
CA GLU A 102 0.35 2.82 23.41
C GLU A 102 -0.94 2.07 23.04
N ASN A 103 -1.01 1.51 21.84
CA ASN A 103 -1.74 0.26 21.53
C ASN A 103 -1.22 -0.20 20.16
N ASP A 104 -0.20 -1.06 20.14
CA ASP A 104 -0.31 -2.51 20.28
C ASP A 104 -1.30 -3.12 19.29
N GLU A 105 -0.74 -3.75 18.24
CA GLU A 105 -1.09 -5.11 17.85
C GLU A 105 -0.10 -5.54 16.76
N GLU A 106 0.98 -6.16 17.23
CA GLU A 106 1.83 -7.03 16.43
C GLU A 106 1.00 -8.18 15.84
N ASN A 107 0.54 -8.04 14.59
CA ASN A 107 -0.02 -9.19 13.89
C ASN A 107 1.11 -9.97 13.21
N GLU A 108 1.79 -10.77 14.02
CA GLU A 108 2.64 -11.87 13.59
C GLU A 108 1.82 -12.84 12.72
N LEU A 109 1.85 -12.63 11.39
CA LEU A 109 1.36 -13.63 10.45
C LEU A 109 2.39 -14.77 10.37
N GLU A 110 2.27 -15.68 11.34
CA GLU A 110 2.89 -16.99 11.37
C GLU A 110 2.38 -17.80 10.16
N ILE A 111 3.17 -17.83 9.08
CA ILE A 111 2.90 -18.67 7.91
C ILE A 111 3.28 -20.11 8.28
N SER A 112 2.37 -20.83 8.93
CA SER A 112 2.51 -22.28 9.06
C SER A 112 2.24 -22.93 7.70
N ALA A 113 3.32 -23.21 6.97
CA ALA A 113 3.32 -24.07 5.80
C ALA A 113 3.02 -25.52 6.23
N SER A 114 1.75 -25.88 6.31
CA SER A 114 1.34 -27.29 6.52
C SER A 114 1.03 -27.94 5.18
N LYS A 115 2.09 -28.44 4.56
CA LYS A 115 2.04 -29.50 3.56
C LYS A 115 1.71 -30.81 4.29
N GLU A 116 0.72 -31.53 3.77
CA GLU A 116 0.34 -32.87 4.25
C GLU A 116 1.55 -33.80 4.42
N GLY A 117 1.54 -34.59 5.50
CA GLY A 117 2.24 -35.86 5.54
C GLY A 117 2.98 -36.16 6.85
N SER A 118 2.37 -37.03 7.65
CA SER A 118 3.03 -38.15 8.32
C SER A 118 4.25 -37.86 9.23
N GLY A 119 4.03 -38.00 10.53
CA GLY A 119 4.96 -38.75 11.38
C GLY A 119 5.69 -37.97 12.47
N ALA A 120 5.41 -38.40 13.71
CA ALA A 120 6.33 -38.47 14.84
C ALA A 120 6.69 -37.18 15.63
N ASN A 121 6.09 -37.14 16.83
CA ASN A 121 6.74 -36.97 18.13
C ASN A 121 7.27 -35.58 18.54
N VAL A 122 6.52 -34.99 19.47
CA VAL A 122 6.85 -33.90 20.39
C VAL A 122 8.16 -34.11 21.17
N ASN A 123 9.09 -33.15 21.13
CA ASN A 123 9.75 -32.70 22.36
C ASN A 123 10.33 -31.29 22.23
N ALA A 124 10.19 -30.55 23.32
CA ALA A 124 10.43 -29.13 23.49
C ALA A 124 11.91 -28.75 23.69
N ARG A 125 12.13 -27.43 23.70
CA ARG A 125 13.31 -26.65 24.19
C ARG A 125 14.28 -26.17 23.11
N ALA A 126 13.91 -25.06 22.46
CA ALA A 126 14.88 -24.13 21.90
C ALA A 126 15.28 -23.10 22.97
N TRP A 127 16.47 -23.26 23.54
CA TRP A 127 17.23 -22.18 24.18
C TRP A 127 18.38 -21.91 23.21
N PHE A 128 18.32 -20.84 22.42
CA PHE A 128 19.48 -20.39 21.65
C PHE A 128 19.91 -19.00 22.12
N LYS A 129 21.03 -19.01 22.83
CA LYS A 129 21.85 -17.88 23.23
C LYS A 129 22.51 -17.24 22.00
N PHE A 130 22.65 -15.92 22.10
CA PHE A 130 23.54 -15.03 21.35
C PHE A 130 24.99 -15.53 21.22
N GLY A 131 25.62 -15.17 20.10
CA GLY A 131 27.05 -14.83 20.01
C GLY A 131 27.89 -15.76 19.13
N LEU A 132 28.29 -15.31 17.94
CA LEU A 132 29.56 -14.58 17.71
C LEU A 132 29.56 -13.92 16.33
#